data_AF-C3Z259-F1
#
_entry.id   AF-C3Z259-F1
#
_cell.length_a   1.000
_cell.length_b   1.000
_cell.length_c   1.000
_cell.angle_alpha   90.00
_cell.angle_beta   90.00
_cell.angle_gamma   90.00
#
_symmetry.space_group_name_H-M   'P 1'
#
loop_
_entity.id
_entity.type
_entity.pdbx_description
1 polymer ?
#
loop_
_entity_poly.entity_id
_entity_poly.type
_entity_poly.pdbx_seq_one_letter_code
_entity_poly.pdbx_strand_id
1 'polypeptide(L)'
;LEYFKFDRQDAMQVTWSHGANSKAQLAEALASDVHMLEADILLRGQGTHAQTDIPVMAHPPQTDSDNTFQEWLDAALESSKGLKLDFKSIGSVAPSLRRVLVVNKSNRINRPVWLNADILRGPNTANPGVDPREFIDTVNRIFPECTLSIGWTTGFYYDRENEGYTRQMVEEMHSYCGDLKQPITFPIRNSLLSLPGTLENLEWLLSQSERSEF
;
A
#
# COMPACT_ATOMS: atom_id res chain seq x y z
N LEU A 1 -13.04 -6.70 6.62
CA LEU A 1 -12.85 -8.16 6.79
C LEU A 1 -14.08 -8.98 6.41
N GLU A 2 -15.30 -8.41 6.51
CA GLU A 2 -16.57 -9.07 6.17
C GLU A 2 -16.59 -9.77 4.80
N TYR A 3 -15.89 -9.21 3.82
CA TYR A 3 -15.77 -9.81 2.48
C TYR A 3 -15.26 -11.26 2.50
N PHE A 4 -14.26 -11.57 3.35
CA PHE A 4 -13.62 -12.88 3.37
C PHE A 4 -14.37 -13.93 4.22
N LYS A 5 -15.44 -13.53 4.91
CA LYS A 5 -16.33 -14.42 5.69
C LYS A 5 -15.60 -15.35 6.66
N PHE A 6 -14.59 -14.82 7.35
CA PHE A 6 -13.88 -15.55 8.39
C PHE A 6 -14.76 -15.83 9.61
N ASP A 7 -14.60 -17.01 10.21
CA ASP A 7 -15.32 -17.44 11.43
C ASP A 7 -14.95 -16.58 12.64
N ARG A 8 -13.73 -16.04 12.66
CA ARG A 8 -13.28 -15.00 13.58
C ARG A 8 -13.07 -13.71 12.79
N GLN A 9 -13.64 -12.61 13.26
CA GLN A 9 -13.40 -11.27 12.69
C GLN A 9 -12.02 -10.75 13.08
N ASP A 10 -10.97 -11.48 12.70
CA ASP A 10 -9.58 -11.12 12.94
C ASP A 10 -8.82 -11.06 11.61
N ALA A 11 -8.11 -9.96 11.38
CA ALA A 11 -7.29 -9.73 10.20
C ALA A 11 -6.14 -10.74 10.07
N MET A 12 -5.75 -11.43 11.15
CA MET A 12 -4.69 -12.46 11.13
C MET A 12 -4.97 -13.63 10.19
N GLN A 13 -6.23 -13.84 9.77
CA GLN A 13 -6.60 -14.89 8.83
C GLN A 13 -6.43 -14.50 7.35
N VAL A 14 -6.22 -13.21 7.07
CA VAL A 14 -5.97 -12.74 5.70
C VAL A 14 -4.57 -13.17 5.26
N THR A 15 -4.50 -13.96 4.19
CA THR A 15 -3.24 -14.36 3.54
C THR A 15 -3.00 -13.54 2.27
N TRP A 16 -1.73 -13.34 1.92
CA TRP A 16 -1.31 -12.34 0.94
C TRP A 16 -0.31 -12.95 -0.05
N SER A 17 -0.47 -12.64 -1.33
CA SER A 17 0.66 -12.69 -2.26
C SER A 17 1.29 -11.31 -2.32
N HIS A 18 2.60 -11.25 -2.03
CA HIS A 18 3.38 -10.02 -2.01
C HIS A 18 4.20 -9.88 -3.29
N GLY A 19 4.20 -8.69 -3.89
CA GLY A 19 5.00 -8.35 -5.06
C GLY A 19 4.61 -9.13 -6.33
N ALA A 20 3.30 -9.27 -6.61
CA ALA A 20 2.79 -9.94 -7.81
C ALA A 20 2.98 -9.09 -9.08
N ASN A 21 4.22 -8.68 -9.36
CA ASN A 21 4.56 -7.59 -10.27
C ASN A 21 4.69 -7.99 -11.75
N SER A 22 5.02 -9.24 -12.05
CA SER A 22 5.06 -9.75 -13.43
C SER A 22 3.81 -10.55 -13.79
N LYS A 23 3.61 -10.83 -15.08
CA LYS A 23 2.52 -11.72 -15.52
C LYS A 23 2.63 -13.11 -14.91
N ALA A 24 3.85 -13.63 -14.79
CA ALA A 24 4.11 -14.93 -14.18
C ALA A 24 3.77 -14.95 -12.68
N GLN A 25 4.22 -13.94 -11.93
CA GLN A 25 3.93 -13.84 -10.50
C GLN A 25 2.43 -13.64 -10.24
N LEU A 26 1.74 -12.84 -11.06
CA LEU A 26 0.29 -12.69 -10.96
C LEU A 26 -0.42 -14.02 -11.24
N ALA A 27 0.00 -14.78 -12.25
CA ALA A 27 -0.61 -16.08 -12.56
C ALA A 27 -0.44 -17.08 -11.40
N GLU A 28 0.74 -17.12 -10.77
CA GLU A 28 0.99 -17.94 -9.57
C GLU A 28 0.09 -17.50 -8.39
N ALA A 29 -0.01 -16.19 -8.15
CA ALA A 29 -0.85 -15.63 -7.09
C ALA A 29 -2.35 -15.87 -7.32
N LEU A 30 -2.79 -15.86 -8.58
CA LEU A 30 -4.16 -16.19 -8.96
C LEU A 30 -4.49 -17.66 -8.74
N ALA A 31 -3.53 -18.56 -8.95
CA ALA A 31 -3.70 -20.01 -8.78
C ALA A 31 -3.62 -20.48 -7.31
N SER A 32 -3.07 -19.66 -6.40
CA SER A 32 -2.94 -20.00 -4.98
C SER A 32 -4.22 -19.74 -4.18
N ASP A 33 -4.20 -20.09 -2.90
CA ASP A 33 -5.29 -19.88 -1.93
C ASP A 33 -5.21 -18.52 -1.20
N VAL A 34 -4.34 -17.61 -1.64
CA VAL A 34 -4.23 -16.28 -0.99
C VAL A 34 -5.52 -15.46 -1.13
N HIS A 35 -5.81 -14.66 -0.11
CA HIS A 35 -6.99 -13.79 -0.07
C HIS A 35 -6.77 -12.45 -0.78
N MET A 36 -5.57 -11.89 -0.65
CA MET A 36 -5.20 -10.57 -1.17
C MET A 36 -4.03 -10.69 -2.16
N LEU A 37 -4.15 -9.94 -3.26
CA LEU A 37 -3.07 -9.68 -4.21
C LEU A 37 -2.47 -8.31 -3.89
N GLU A 38 -1.19 -8.29 -3.55
CA GLU A 38 -0.42 -7.05 -3.42
C GLU A 38 0.57 -6.96 -4.60
N ALA A 39 0.68 -5.75 -5.16
CA ALA A 39 1.66 -5.47 -6.18
C ALA A 39 1.98 -3.97 -6.26
N ASP A 40 3.22 -3.70 -6.67
CA ASP A 40 3.86 -2.40 -6.65
C ASP A 40 3.62 -1.63 -7.95
N ILE A 41 3.36 -0.32 -7.88
CA ILE A 41 2.99 0.49 -9.03
C ILE A 41 3.91 1.71 -9.14
N LEU A 42 4.56 1.83 -10.30
CA LEU A 42 5.31 3.02 -10.71
C LEU A 42 5.09 3.31 -12.19
N LEU A 43 5.59 4.45 -12.67
CA LEU A 43 5.58 4.74 -14.10
C LEU A 43 6.66 3.95 -14.83
N ARG A 44 6.37 3.41 -16.01
CA ARG A 44 7.36 2.71 -16.84
C ARG A 44 8.57 3.61 -17.07
N GLY A 45 9.75 3.10 -16.74
CA GLY A 45 11.02 3.83 -16.80
C GLY A 45 11.19 4.89 -15.69
N GLN A 46 10.45 4.79 -14.58
CA GLN A 46 10.47 5.75 -13.46
C GLN A 46 11.90 6.19 -13.11
N GLY A 47 12.13 7.51 -13.09
CA GLY A 47 13.43 8.09 -12.73
C GLY A 47 14.53 7.93 -13.79
N THR A 48 14.19 7.51 -15.01
CA THR A 48 15.13 7.37 -16.13
C THR A 48 14.73 8.23 -17.33
N HIS A 49 15.62 8.36 -18.33
CA HIS A 49 15.30 9.03 -19.60
C HIS A 49 14.19 8.31 -20.41
N ALA A 50 13.90 7.05 -20.10
CA ALA A 50 12.86 6.26 -20.75
C ALA A 50 11.50 6.34 -20.03
N GLN A 51 11.34 7.25 -19.06
CA GLN A 51 10.09 7.39 -18.32
C GLN A 51 8.92 7.73 -19.25
N THR A 52 7.79 7.04 -19.08
CA THR A 52 6.52 7.30 -19.78
C THR A 52 5.39 7.50 -18.78
N ASP A 53 4.21 7.90 -19.24
CA ASP A 53 3.02 8.06 -18.39
C ASP A 53 2.25 6.74 -18.14
N ILE A 54 2.83 5.60 -18.52
CA ILE A 54 2.18 4.28 -18.41
C ILE A 54 2.50 3.66 -17.05
N PRO A 55 1.53 3.44 -16.16
CA PRO A 55 1.77 2.70 -14.92
C PRO A 55 2.02 1.22 -15.20
N VAL A 56 3.05 0.69 -14.56
CA VAL A 56 3.48 -0.72 -14.65
C VAL A 56 3.66 -1.29 -13.25
N MET A 57 3.54 -2.61 -13.18
CA MET A 57 3.68 -3.34 -11.94
C MET A 57 5.15 -3.62 -11.67
N ALA A 58 5.81 -2.84 -10.81
CA ALA A 58 7.24 -2.94 -10.56
C ALA A 58 7.64 -2.31 -9.21
N HIS A 59 8.64 -2.91 -8.57
CA HIS A 59 9.26 -2.42 -7.36
C HIS A 59 10.70 -1.98 -7.66
N PRO A 60 11.18 -0.83 -7.17
CA PRO A 60 12.59 -0.43 -7.30
C PRO A 60 13.57 -1.52 -6.79
N PRO A 61 14.72 -1.75 -7.44
CA PRO A 61 15.30 -0.93 -8.50
C PRO A 61 14.73 -1.19 -9.90
N GLN A 62 13.84 -2.16 -10.09
CA GLN A 62 13.16 -2.36 -11.35
C GLN A 62 12.21 -1.17 -11.61
N THR A 63 12.34 -0.57 -12.80
CA THR A 63 11.51 0.56 -13.23
C THR A 63 10.57 0.19 -14.36
N ASP A 64 10.54 -1.10 -14.75
CA ASP A 64 9.69 -1.62 -15.80
C ASP A 64 9.34 -3.10 -15.55
N SER A 65 8.29 -3.58 -16.20
CA SER A 65 7.89 -5.00 -16.20
C SER A 65 7.11 -5.38 -17.47
N ASP A 66 6.87 -6.68 -17.61
CA ASP A 66 6.05 -7.26 -18.68
C ASP A 66 4.54 -7.10 -18.43
N ASN A 67 4.15 -6.42 -17.35
CA ASN A 67 2.78 -6.28 -16.89
C ASN A 67 2.43 -4.81 -16.61
N THR A 68 1.63 -4.21 -17.48
CA THR A 68 1.07 -2.89 -17.21
C THR A 68 0.05 -2.98 -16.06
N PHE A 69 -0.19 -1.86 -15.36
CA PHE A 69 -1.24 -1.82 -14.33
C PHE A 69 -2.61 -2.22 -14.89
N GLN A 70 -2.90 -1.83 -16.13
CA GLN A 70 -4.17 -2.18 -16.77
C GLN A 70 -4.31 -3.69 -16.99
N GLU A 71 -3.29 -4.35 -17.54
CA GLU A 71 -3.29 -5.80 -17.75
C GLU A 71 -3.38 -6.55 -16.42
N TRP A 72 -2.61 -6.10 -15.42
CA TRP A 72 -2.65 -6.67 -14.08
C TRP A 72 -4.03 -6.55 -13.45
N LEU A 73 -4.64 -5.36 -13.51
CA LEU A 73 -5.95 -5.12 -12.95
C LEU A 73 -7.00 -5.97 -13.68
N ASP A 74 -7.00 -5.98 -15.02
CA ASP A 74 -7.96 -6.76 -15.79
C ASP A 74 -7.88 -8.26 -15.45
N ALA A 75 -6.69 -8.82 -15.30
CA ALA A 75 -6.50 -10.23 -14.91
C ALA A 75 -6.85 -10.50 -13.43
N ALA A 76 -6.42 -9.63 -12.51
CA ALA A 76 -6.78 -9.73 -11.09
C ALA A 76 -8.30 -9.70 -10.90
N LEU A 77 -9.01 -8.97 -11.76
CA LEU A 77 -10.45 -8.81 -11.67
C LEU A 77 -11.26 -10.06 -12.03
N GLU A 78 -10.64 -11.03 -12.71
CA GLU A 78 -11.23 -12.33 -13.02
C GLU A 78 -11.23 -13.29 -11.82
N SER A 79 -10.67 -12.86 -10.69
CA SER A 79 -10.70 -13.58 -9.41
C SER A 79 -11.56 -12.86 -8.35
N SER A 80 -11.78 -13.53 -7.23
CA SER A 80 -12.39 -12.94 -6.02
C SER A 80 -11.35 -12.43 -5.02
N LYS A 81 -10.07 -12.30 -5.41
CA LYS A 81 -9.02 -11.86 -4.48
C LYS A 81 -9.13 -10.34 -4.26
N GLY A 82 -8.93 -9.89 -3.03
CA GLY A 82 -8.85 -8.46 -2.74
C GLY A 82 -7.56 -7.86 -3.30
N LEU A 83 -7.55 -6.55 -3.49
CA LEU A 83 -6.46 -5.83 -4.17
C LEU A 83 -5.76 -4.91 -3.17
N LYS A 84 -4.43 -4.97 -3.11
CA LYS A 84 -3.59 -3.97 -2.45
C LYS A 84 -2.63 -3.37 -3.46
N LEU A 85 -2.85 -2.10 -3.77
CA LEU A 85 -2.13 -1.37 -4.81
C LEU A 85 -1.06 -0.51 -4.14
N ASP A 86 0.21 -0.91 -4.25
CA ASP A 86 1.33 -0.26 -3.54
C ASP A 86 2.05 0.76 -4.44
N PHE A 87 1.74 2.03 -4.26
CA PHE A 87 2.29 3.11 -5.08
C PHE A 87 3.71 3.48 -4.64
N LYS A 88 4.67 3.32 -5.57
CA LYS A 88 6.08 3.69 -5.38
C LYS A 88 6.43 5.05 -5.97
N SER A 89 5.50 5.69 -6.67
CA SER A 89 5.70 7.01 -7.29
C SER A 89 4.39 7.80 -7.31
N ILE A 90 4.44 9.09 -7.00
CA ILE A 90 3.23 9.93 -7.01
C ILE A 90 2.61 10.04 -8.43
N GLY A 91 3.44 10.07 -9.46
CA GLY A 91 2.99 10.16 -10.86
C GLY A 91 2.13 8.97 -11.33
N SER A 92 2.24 7.80 -10.69
CA SER A 92 1.42 6.63 -11.05
C SER A 92 0.06 6.61 -10.36
N VAL A 93 -0.18 7.44 -9.32
CA VAL A 93 -1.40 7.41 -8.51
C VAL A 93 -2.63 7.81 -9.33
N ALA A 94 -2.63 9.02 -9.88
CA ALA A 94 -3.76 9.53 -10.65
C ALA A 94 -4.14 8.66 -11.87
N PRO A 95 -3.21 8.25 -12.76
CA PRO A 95 -3.57 7.40 -13.91
C PRO A 95 -4.11 6.04 -13.49
N SER A 96 -3.52 5.38 -12.47
CA SER A 96 -4.01 4.09 -11.99
C SER A 96 -5.39 4.21 -11.35
N LEU A 97 -5.63 5.21 -10.49
CA LEU A 97 -6.94 5.40 -9.85
C LEU A 97 -8.05 5.75 -10.85
N ARG A 98 -7.74 6.48 -11.93
CA ARG A 98 -8.71 6.71 -13.02
C ARG A 98 -9.14 5.39 -13.66
N ARG A 99 -8.21 4.45 -13.85
CA ARG A 99 -8.53 3.12 -14.38
C ARG A 99 -9.36 2.30 -13.37
N VAL A 100 -9.01 2.32 -12.08
CA VAL A 100 -9.83 1.71 -11.01
C VAL A 100 -11.26 2.27 -11.02
N LEU A 101 -11.42 3.59 -11.11
CA LEU A 101 -12.73 4.24 -11.14
C LEU A 101 -13.58 3.81 -12.35
N VAL A 102 -12.98 3.69 -13.54
CA VAL A 102 -13.68 3.22 -14.75
C VAL A 102 -14.21 1.80 -14.57
N VAL A 103 -13.37 0.91 -14.02
CA VAL A 103 -13.76 -0.47 -13.72
C VAL A 103 -14.85 -0.51 -12.64
N ASN A 104 -14.73 0.31 -11.59
CA ASN A 104 -15.71 0.38 -10.51
C ASN A 104 -17.08 0.82 -11.02
N LYS A 105 -17.14 1.86 -11.85
CA LYS A 105 -18.38 2.34 -12.49
C LYS A 105 -19.04 1.30 -13.38
N SER A 106 -18.29 0.29 -13.82
CA SER A 106 -18.79 -0.85 -14.58
C SER A 106 -19.20 -2.02 -13.68
N ASN A 107 -19.29 -1.82 -12.37
CA ASN A 107 -19.61 -2.82 -11.33
C ASN A 107 -18.69 -4.06 -11.33
N ARG A 108 -17.45 -3.91 -11.83
CA ARG A 108 -16.47 -5.01 -11.85
C ARG A 108 -15.64 -5.11 -10.56
N ILE A 109 -15.70 -4.12 -9.67
CA ILE A 109 -15.08 -4.16 -8.35
C ILE A 109 -16.15 -4.52 -7.32
N ASN A 110 -16.05 -5.71 -6.76
CA ASN A 110 -16.94 -6.20 -5.69
C ASN A 110 -16.13 -6.81 -4.54
N ARG A 111 -14.91 -6.33 -4.34
CA ARG A 111 -13.90 -6.85 -3.41
C ARG A 111 -13.13 -5.69 -2.77
N PRO A 112 -12.41 -5.92 -1.65
CA PRO A 112 -11.63 -4.89 -1.00
C PRO A 112 -10.56 -4.32 -1.91
N VAL A 113 -10.43 -3.00 -1.92
CA VAL A 113 -9.34 -2.28 -2.58
C VAL A 113 -8.60 -1.45 -1.54
N TRP A 114 -7.34 -1.79 -1.34
CA TRP A 114 -6.42 -1.13 -0.43
C TRP A 114 -5.45 -0.30 -1.26
N LEU A 115 -5.36 0.99 -0.96
CA LEU A 115 -4.39 1.88 -1.60
C LEU A 115 -3.23 2.09 -0.64
N ASN A 116 -2.07 1.56 -1.00
CA ASN A 116 -0.88 1.55 -0.18
C ASN A 116 0.14 2.57 -0.68
N ALA A 117 0.77 3.29 0.24
CA ALA A 117 1.94 4.10 -0.05
C ALA A 117 2.73 4.37 1.22
N ASP A 118 4.06 4.31 1.11
CA ASP A 118 4.94 4.90 2.10
C ASP A 118 5.01 6.40 1.87
N ILE A 119 4.24 7.17 2.66
CA ILE A 119 4.06 8.61 2.47
C ILE A 119 4.95 9.46 3.38
N LEU A 120 5.58 8.83 4.38
CA LEU A 120 6.48 9.51 5.32
C LEU A 120 7.85 8.83 5.37
N ARG A 121 8.84 9.61 5.79
CA ARG A 121 10.16 9.08 6.12
C ARG A 121 10.12 8.40 7.47
N GLY A 122 10.51 7.13 7.51
CA GLY A 122 10.60 6.35 8.74
C GLY A 122 12.04 6.14 9.19
N PRO A 123 12.23 5.18 10.11
CA PRO A 123 13.55 4.91 10.68
C PRO A 123 14.55 4.44 9.63
N ASN A 124 15.82 4.80 9.84
CA ASN A 124 16.96 4.25 9.12
C ASN A 124 16.98 4.50 7.61
N THR A 125 16.21 5.46 7.09
CA THR A 125 16.20 5.82 5.67
C THR A 125 16.23 7.32 5.44
N ALA A 126 16.72 7.73 4.27
CA ALA A 126 16.66 9.09 3.77
C ALA A 126 15.59 9.28 2.67
N ASN A 127 14.93 8.19 2.25
CA ASN A 127 13.89 8.25 1.24
C ASN A 127 12.66 8.98 1.81
N PRO A 128 12.17 10.07 1.20
CA PRO A 128 10.96 10.74 1.67
C PRO A 128 9.68 9.95 1.37
N GLY A 129 9.70 9.01 0.42
CA GLY A 129 8.51 8.28 -0.03
C GLY A 129 7.69 9.05 -1.05
N VAL A 130 6.40 8.70 -1.14
CA VAL A 130 5.41 9.36 -2.00
C VAL A 130 4.92 10.64 -1.31
N ASP A 131 4.70 11.73 -2.05
CA ASP A 131 4.19 12.99 -1.46
C ASP A 131 2.87 12.74 -0.71
N PRO A 132 2.82 13.00 0.62
CA PRO A 132 1.65 12.66 1.41
C PRO A 132 0.39 13.44 1.02
N ARG A 133 0.53 14.73 0.72
CA ARG A 133 -0.62 15.59 0.40
C ARG A 133 -1.18 15.23 -0.97
N GLU A 134 -0.32 15.11 -1.97
CA GLU A 134 -0.74 14.79 -3.32
C GLU A 134 -1.35 13.38 -3.40
N PHE A 135 -0.82 12.41 -2.64
CA PHE A 135 -1.40 11.08 -2.55
C PHE A 135 -2.82 11.11 -1.96
N ILE A 136 -2.97 11.67 -0.76
CA ILE A 136 -4.25 11.72 -0.04
C ILE A 136 -5.29 12.51 -0.83
N ASP A 137 -4.93 13.68 -1.35
CA ASP A 137 -5.84 14.53 -2.15
C ASP A 137 -6.29 13.83 -3.43
N THR A 138 -5.39 13.08 -4.07
CA THR A 138 -5.71 12.33 -5.28
C THR A 138 -6.63 11.14 -4.98
N VAL A 139 -6.40 10.41 -3.89
CA VAL A 139 -7.29 9.33 -3.44
C VAL A 139 -8.68 9.88 -3.13
N ASN A 140 -8.77 10.91 -2.28
CA ASN A 140 -10.02 11.53 -1.87
C ASN A 140 -10.84 12.04 -3.07
N ARG A 141 -10.16 12.57 -4.10
CA ARG A 141 -10.80 13.10 -5.29
C ARG A 141 -11.26 12.04 -6.29
N ILE A 142 -10.54 10.92 -6.42
CA ILE A 142 -10.77 9.95 -7.51
C ILE A 142 -11.47 8.68 -7.02
N PHE A 143 -11.04 8.14 -5.89
CA PHE A 143 -11.51 6.84 -5.40
C PHE A 143 -11.51 6.80 -3.85
N PRO A 144 -12.39 7.59 -3.18
CA PRO A 144 -12.42 7.69 -1.72
C PRO A 144 -12.97 6.43 -1.03
N GLU A 145 -13.71 5.58 -1.74
CA GLU A 145 -14.29 4.33 -1.23
C GLU A 145 -13.25 3.19 -1.21
N CYS A 146 -12.19 3.38 -0.41
CA CYS A 146 -11.09 2.42 -0.27
C CYS A 146 -10.62 2.31 1.19
N THR A 147 -9.80 1.30 1.46
CA THR A 147 -8.95 1.28 2.67
C THR A 147 -7.62 1.94 2.35
N LEU A 148 -7.18 2.88 3.18
CA LEU A 148 -5.84 3.45 3.10
C LEU A 148 -4.85 2.57 3.87
N SER A 149 -3.72 2.26 3.25
CA SER A 149 -2.60 1.53 3.87
C SER A 149 -1.36 2.41 3.78
N ILE A 150 -1.27 3.38 4.67
CA ILE A 150 -0.24 4.43 4.62
C ILE A 150 0.87 4.11 5.61
N GLY A 151 2.11 4.25 5.17
CA GLY A 151 3.27 3.81 5.94
C GLY A 151 4.43 4.80 5.89
N TRP A 152 5.55 4.30 6.39
CA TRP A 152 6.81 4.98 6.32
C TRP A 152 7.77 4.19 5.47
N THR A 153 8.56 4.88 4.66
CA THR A 153 9.75 4.26 4.10
C THR A 153 10.66 3.87 5.26
N THR A 154 11.32 2.71 5.16
CA THR A 154 12.15 2.20 6.25
C THR A 154 13.45 1.61 5.73
N GLY A 155 14.52 1.76 6.49
CA GLY A 155 15.79 1.07 6.28
C GLY A 155 16.06 0.03 7.36
N PHE A 156 17.09 -0.77 7.12
CA PHE A 156 17.69 -1.62 8.13
C PHE A 156 19.18 -1.75 7.86
N TYR A 157 20.00 -1.54 8.89
CA TYR A 157 21.45 -1.69 8.83
C TYR A 157 21.89 -2.98 9.51
N TYR A 158 22.85 -3.69 8.90
CA TYR A 158 23.48 -4.87 9.50
C TYR A 158 24.78 -4.54 10.26
N ASP A 159 25.37 -3.38 9.97
CA ASP A 159 26.70 -2.96 10.40
C ASP A 159 26.68 -1.82 11.43
N ARG A 160 25.50 -1.30 11.77
CA ARG A 160 25.31 -0.26 12.78
C ARG A 160 23.95 -0.37 13.46
N GLU A 161 23.77 0.42 14.51
CA GLU A 161 22.53 0.47 15.26
C GLU A 161 21.37 0.95 14.38
N ASN A 162 20.20 0.35 14.62
CA ASN A 162 18.95 0.74 13.99
C ASN A 162 18.11 1.53 14.98
N GLU A 163 17.43 2.55 14.47
CA GLU A 163 16.42 3.29 15.22
C GLU A 163 15.03 2.69 15.00
N GLY A 164 14.20 2.78 16.05
CA GLY A 164 12.79 2.43 16.02
C GLY A 164 11.90 3.58 15.54
N TYR A 165 10.59 3.35 15.49
CA TYR A 165 9.63 4.41 15.19
C TYR A 165 9.57 5.39 16.37
N THR A 166 9.82 6.67 16.10
CA THR A 166 9.87 7.70 17.14
C THR A 166 8.52 8.35 17.33
N ARG A 167 8.36 9.05 18.47
CA ARG A 167 7.18 9.85 18.78
C ARG A 167 6.84 10.85 17.69
N GLN A 168 7.86 11.56 17.19
CA GLN A 168 7.71 12.54 16.12
C GLN A 168 7.16 11.90 14.84
N MET A 169 7.65 10.71 14.46
CA MET A 169 7.20 10.01 13.25
C MET A 169 5.72 9.64 13.31
N VAL A 170 5.24 9.19 14.48
CA VAL A 170 3.83 8.81 14.65
C VAL A 170 2.92 10.03 14.80
N GLU A 171 3.37 11.11 15.44
CA GLU A 171 2.63 12.39 15.49
C GLU A 171 2.49 13.00 14.10
N GLU A 172 3.54 12.94 13.28
CA GLU A 172 3.48 13.38 11.89
C GLU A 172 2.47 12.55 11.08
N MET A 173 2.49 11.22 11.20
CA MET A 173 1.48 10.35 10.55
C MET A 173 0.06 10.71 10.98
N HIS A 174 -0.16 10.89 12.29
CA HIS A 174 -1.45 11.31 12.84
C HIS A 174 -1.93 12.63 12.22
N SER A 175 -1.03 13.59 11.98
CA SER A 175 -1.37 14.87 11.35
C SER A 175 -1.91 14.75 9.92
N TYR A 176 -1.58 13.66 9.21
CA TYR A 176 -2.10 13.38 7.87
C TYR A 176 -3.37 12.53 7.89
N CYS A 177 -3.51 11.64 8.88
CA CYS A 177 -4.55 10.61 8.85
C CYS A 177 -5.71 10.81 9.84
N GLY A 178 -5.56 11.69 10.84
CA GLY A 178 -6.52 11.86 11.93
C GLY A 178 -7.93 12.21 11.45
N ASP A 179 -8.04 13.09 10.46
CA ASP A 179 -9.34 13.57 9.95
C ASP A 179 -9.93 12.71 8.81
N LEU A 180 -9.15 11.75 8.29
CA LEU A 180 -9.57 10.91 7.16
C LEU A 180 -10.71 9.96 7.56
N LYS A 181 -11.69 9.81 6.66
CA LYS A 181 -12.91 9.02 6.91
C LYS A 181 -12.78 7.56 6.48
N GLN A 182 -11.85 7.27 5.57
CA GLN A 182 -11.53 5.91 5.17
C GLN A 182 -11.06 5.07 6.37
N PRO A 183 -11.25 3.75 6.34
CA PRO A 183 -10.47 2.83 7.16
C PRO A 183 -8.99 2.97 6.85
N ILE A 184 -8.15 2.95 7.88
CA ILE A 184 -6.71 3.16 7.76
C ILE A 184 -5.97 1.99 8.40
N THR A 185 -4.92 1.54 7.73
CA THR A 185 -3.96 0.56 8.24
C THR A 185 -2.56 1.14 8.13
N PHE A 186 -1.67 0.74 9.03
CA PHE A 186 -0.27 1.15 9.03
C PHE A 186 0.61 -0.07 8.82
N PRO A 187 1.23 -0.25 7.63
CA PRO A 187 2.24 -1.27 7.42
C PRO A 187 3.49 -0.95 8.24
N ILE A 188 3.93 -1.89 9.08
CA ILE A 188 5.09 -1.72 9.95
C ILE A 188 6.17 -2.74 9.61
N ARG A 189 7.42 -2.29 9.48
CA ARG A 189 8.59 -3.16 9.40
C ARG A 189 8.77 -3.94 10.71
N ASN A 190 8.50 -5.25 10.66
CA ASN A 190 8.58 -6.15 11.81
C ASN A 190 9.94 -6.12 12.55
N SER A 191 11.06 -6.01 11.81
CA SER A 191 12.40 -5.99 12.41
C SER A 191 12.70 -4.77 13.28
N LEU A 192 11.83 -3.75 13.27
CA LEU A 192 11.97 -2.56 14.10
C LEU A 192 11.06 -2.61 15.34
N LEU A 193 10.10 -3.52 15.42
CA LEU A 193 9.10 -3.56 16.50
C LEU A 193 9.72 -3.72 17.90
N SER A 194 10.78 -4.50 18.01
CA SER A 194 11.48 -4.74 19.27
C SER A 194 12.43 -3.61 19.68
N LEU A 195 12.61 -2.58 18.84
CA LEU A 195 13.51 -1.47 19.16
C LEU A 195 12.86 -0.55 20.20
N PRO A 196 13.66 0.01 21.14
CA PRO A 196 13.13 0.81 22.25
C PRO A 196 12.16 1.91 21.81
N GLY A 197 11.02 2.01 22.51
CA GLY A 197 9.98 3.00 22.27
C GLY A 197 9.11 2.76 21.03
N THR A 198 9.45 1.82 20.14
CA THR A 198 8.67 1.59 18.90
C THR A 198 7.23 1.19 19.19
N LEU A 199 7.04 0.15 20.01
CA LEU A 199 5.70 -0.36 20.29
C LEU A 199 4.84 0.70 20.99
N GLU A 200 5.38 1.39 22.00
CA GLU A 200 4.70 2.48 22.72
C GLU A 200 4.26 3.61 21.76
N ASN A 201 5.12 4.01 20.82
CA ASN A 201 4.79 5.06 19.86
C ASN A 201 3.69 4.60 18.88
N LEU A 202 3.74 3.33 18.43
CA LEU A 202 2.71 2.77 17.55
C LEU A 202 1.38 2.61 18.27
N GLU A 203 1.38 2.14 19.52
CA GLU A 203 0.20 2.07 20.39
C GLU A 203 -0.40 3.46 20.60
N TRP A 204 0.43 4.49 20.79
CA TRP A 204 -0.06 5.85 20.86
C TRP A 204 -0.79 6.27 19.58
N LEU A 205 -0.22 6.02 18.40
CA LEU A 205 -0.87 6.35 17.12
C LEU A 205 -2.25 5.71 17.01
N LEU A 206 -2.33 4.42 17.34
CA LEU A 206 -3.58 3.67 17.28
C LEU A 206 -4.61 4.20 18.27
N SER A 207 -4.19 4.57 19.49
CA SER A 207 -5.09 5.16 20.51
C SER A 207 -5.66 6.54 20.15
N GLN A 208 -5.20 7.18 19.06
CA GLN A 208 -5.76 8.47 18.61
C GLN A 208 -7.10 8.31 17.86
N SER A 209 -7.54 7.09 17.60
CA SER A 209 -8.77 6.82 16.87
C SER A 209 -9.66 5.85 17.64
N GLU A 210 -10.92 6.24 17.87
CA GLU A 210 -11.95 5.34 18.41
C GLU A 210 -12.26 4.15 17.47
N ARG A 211 -11.78 4.20 16.22
CA ARG A 211 -11.88 3.12 15.23
C ARG A 211 -10.79 2.04 15.39
N SER A 212 -9.88 2.17 16.36
CA SER A 212 -8.84 1.16 16.58
C SER A 212 -9.45 -0.10 17.16
N GLU A 213 -9.32 -1.23 16.47
CA GLU A 213 -9.58 -2.55 17.03
C GLU A 213 -8.26 -3.11 17.58
N PHE A 214 -8.24 -3.47 18.86
CA PHE A 214 -7.16 -4.21 19.53
C PHE A 214 -7.72 -5.52 20.08
#